data_AF-A0A1G2CLH2-F1
#
_entry.id   AF-A0A1G2CLH2-F1
#
_cell.length_a   1.000
_cell.length_b   1.000
_cell.length_c   1.000
_cell.angle_alpha   90.00
_cell.angle_beta   90.00
_cell.angle_gamma   90.00
#
_symmetry.space_group_name_H-M   'P 1'
#
loop_
_entity.id
_entity.type
_entity.pdbx_description
1 polymer ?
#
loop_
_entity_poly.entity_id
_entity_poly.type
_entity_poly.pdbx_seq_one_letter_code
_entity_poly.pdbx_strand_id
1 'polypeptide(L)'
;MTKDKIRQVIGIYRRYFESRGIPAIAMLHDEPPRTREEALQHCHSMLDKMEEFVNKGRMDKAFRWLGFVQACLWVHTVHTLDELMDHNRPREGD
;
A
#
# COMPACT_ATOMS: atom_id res chain seq x y z
N MET A 1 10.53 -4.92 -9.87
CA MET A 1 10.05 -3.53 -9.64
C MET A 1 11.17 -2.73 -8.99
N THR A 2 11.43 -1.49 -9.44
CA THR A 2 12.50 -0.62 -8.94
C THR A 2 12.07 0.18 -7.70
N LYS A 3 13.00 0.91 -7.06
CA LYS A 3 12.73 1.82 -5.93
C LYS A 3 11.76 2.94 -6.32
N ASP A 4 11.92 3.48 -7.52
CA ASP A 4 11.08 4.59 -7.95
C ASP A 4 9.68 4.10 -8.30
N LYS A 5 9.58 2.91 -8.89
CA LYS A 5 8.30 2.29 -9.14
C LYS A 5 7.52 1.97 -7.86
N ILE A 6 8.15 1.44 -6.81
CA ILE A 6 7.42 1.26 -5.53
C ILE A 6 6.95 2.59 -4.93
N ARG A 7 7.73 3.68 -5.06
CA ARG A 7 7.29 5.03 -4.64
C ARG A 7 6.10 5.51 -5.44
N GLN A 8 6.08 5.27 -6.76
CA GLN A 8 4.91 5.57 -7.59
C GLN A 8 3.67 4.82 -7.11
N VAL A 9 3.80 3.52 -6.81
CA VAL A 9 2.69 2.69 -6.31
C VAL A 9 2.20 3.17 -4.94
N ILE A 10 3.12 3.48 -4.01
CA ILE A 10 2.77 4.11 -2.73
C ILE A 10 1.99 5.41 -2.96
N GLY A 11 2.44 6.25 -3.91
CA GLY A 11 1.76 7.49 -4.26
C GLY A 11 0.36 7.30 -4.84
N ILE A 12 0.12 6.23 -5.62
CA ILE A 12 -1.23 5.87 -6.10
C ILE A 12 -2.14 5.58 -4.92
N TYR A 13 -1.70 4.75 -3.98
CA TYR A 13 -2.51 4.35 -2.83
C TYR A 13 -2.70 5.49 -1.83
N ARG A 14 -1.68 6.31 -1.59
CA ARG A 14 -1.79 7.49 -0.71
C ARG A 14 -2.88 8.44 -1.24
N ARG A 15 -2.84 8.77 -2.53
CA ARG A 15 -3.90 9.58 -3.17
C ARG A 15 -5.28 8.94 -3.05
N TYR A 16 -5.38 7.61 -3.20
CA TYR A 16 -6.64 6.90 -3.01
C TYR A 16 -7.23 7.12 -1.60
N PHE A 17 -6.41 6.98 -0.56
CA PHE A 17 -6.85 7.14 0.82
C PHE A 17 -7.19 8.60 1.15
N GLU A 18 -6.31 9.54 0.78
CA GLU A 18 -6.50 10.98 1.01
C GLU A 18 -7.75 11.52 0.32
N SER A 19 -7.99 11.14 -0.95
CA SER A 19 -9.17 11.59 -1.69
C SER A 19 -10.51 11.12 -1.11
N ARG A 20 -10.49 10.10 -0.24
CA ARG A 20 -11.66 9.56 0.46
C ARG A 20 -11.73 9.97 1.93
N GLY A 21 -10.79 10.78 2.41
CA GLY A 21 -10.72 11.17 3.81
C GLY A 21 -10.43 10.01 4.76
N ILE A 22 -9.82 8.93 4.29
CA ILE A 22 -9.47 7.77 5.13
C ILE A 22 -8.21 8.14 5.93
N PRO A 23 -8.25 8.22 7.27
CA PRO A 23 -7.10 8.62 8.06
C PRO A 23 -6.03 7.51 8.13
N ALA A 24 -4.77 7.90 8.29
CA ALA A 24 -3.66 6.98 8.52
C ALA A 24 -3.60 6.57 9.99
N ILE A 25 -4.24 5.46 10.37
CA ILE A 25 -4.29 4.99 11.76
C ILE A 25 -3.62 3.62 11.87
N ALA A 26 -2.53 3.54 12.63
CA ALA A 26 -1.88 2.28 12.92
C ALA A 26 -2.68 1.49 13.95
N MET A 27 -3.11 0.29 13.58
CA MET A 27 -3.81 -0.62 14.48
C MET A 27 -2.84 -1.44 15.32
N LEU A 28 -3.34 -1.95 16.45
CA LEU A 28 -2.61 -2.85 17.33
C LEU A 28 -2.39 -4.20 16.62
N HIS A 29 -1.28 -4.88 16.93
CA HIS A 29 -0.88 -6.11 16.23
C HIS A 29 -1.54 -7.38 16.79
N ASP A 30 -2.20 -7.30 17.94
CA ASP A 30 -2.85 -8.40 18.65
C ASP A 30 -4.32 -8.59 18.25
N GLU A 31 -4.90 -7.63 17.52
CA GLU A 31 -6.27 -7.71 17.04
C GLU A 31 -6.37 -7.48 15.52
N PRO A 32 -7.16 -8.28 14.80
CA PRO A 32 -7.45 -8.00 13.40
C PRO A 32 -8.40 -6.80 13.26
N PRO A 33 -8.41 -6.12 12.09
CA PRO A 33 -9.42 -5.12 11.80
C PRO A 33 -10.83 -5.74 11.83
N ARG A 34 -11.75 -5.08 12.52
CA ARG A 34 -13.16 -5.48 12.68
C ARG A 34 -14.03 -4.94 11.56
N THR A 35 -13.60 -3.84 10.94
CA THR A 35 -14.34 -3.19 9.85
C THR A 35 -13.45 -3.00 8.63
N ARG A 36 -14.11 -2.84 7.47
CA ARG A 36 -13.42 -2.43 6.23
C ARG A 36 -12.67 -1.11 6.43
N GLU A 37 -13.28 -0.17 7.16
CA GLU A 37 -12.69 1.14 7.41
C GLU A 37 -11.40 1.01 8.21
N GLU A 38 -11.40 0.25 9.30
CA GLU A 38 -10.21 -0.05 10.10
C GLU A 38 -9.08 -0.68 9.26
N ALA A 39 -9.41 -1.66 8.41
CA ALA A 39 -8.43 -2.29 7.53
C ALA A 39 -7.78 -1.28 6.57
N LEU A 40 -8.58 -0.38 5.98
CA LEU A 40 -8.09 0.65 5.06
C LEU A 40 -7.27 1.73 5.79
N GLN A 41 -7.68 2.14 6.98
CA GLN A 41 -6.93 3.07 7.83
C GLN A 41 -5.56 2.49 8.21
N HIS A 42 -5.52 1.20 8.53
CA HIS A 42 -4.27 0.51 8.79
C HIS A 42 -3.37 0.49 7.56
N CYS A 43 -3.92 0.13 6.39
CA CYS A 43 -3.18 0.16 5.13
C CYS A 43 -2.62 1.55 4.82
N HIS A 44 -3.39 2.61 5.07
CA HIS A 44 -2.90 3.98 4.90
C HIS A 44 -1.69 4.27 5.81
N SER A 45 -1.76 3.89 7.09
CA SER A 45 -0.63 4.06 8.03
C SER A 45 0.62 3.25 7.64
N MET A 46 0.45 2.16 6.87
CA MET A 46 1.58 1.35 6.41
C MET A 46 2.39 2.05 5.32
N LEU A 47 1.79 2.95 4.53
CA LEU A 47 2.45 3.61 3.41
C LEU A 47 3.68 4.43 3.83
N ASP A 48 3.59 5.17 4.93
CA ASP A 48 4.69 6.00 5.43
C ASP A 48 5.89 5.13 5.86
N LYS A 49 5.60 4.02 6.55
CA LYS A 49 6.62 3.04 6.94
C LYS A 49 7.22 2.33 5.71
N MET A 50 6.43 2.11 4.66
CA MET A 50 6.94 1.56 3.41
C MET A 50 7.94 2.52 2.76
N GLU A 51 7.67 3.82 2.72
CA GLU A 51 8.62 4.81 2.20
C GLU A 51 9.94 4.81 2.99
N GLU A 52 9.89 4.67 4.31
CA GLU A 52 11.10 4.49 5.12
C GLU A 52 11.90 3.25 4.72
N PHE A 53 11.23 2.11 4.45
CA PHE A 53 11.92 0.90 4.00
C PHE A 53 12.58 1.12 2.64
N VAL A 54 11.92 1.80 1.71
CA VAL A 54 12.50 2.13 0.40
C VAL A 54 13.72 3.05 0.54
N ASN A 55 13.61 4.09 1.36
CA ASN A 55 14.70 5.03 1.64
C ASN A 55 15.91 4.35 2.28
N LYS A 56 15.67 3.41 3.20
CA LYS A 56 16.72 2.60 3.86
C LYS A 56 17.22 1.42 3.01
N GLY A 57 16.74 1.27 1.77
CA GLY A 57 17.14 0.17 0.87
C GLY A 57 16.62 -1.22 1.28
N ARG A 58 15.66 -1.30 2.22
CA ARG A 58 15.06 -2.55 2.72
C ARG A 58 13.96 -3.06 1.79
N MET A 59 14.31 -3.33 0.54
CA MET A 59 13.36 -3.64 -0.53
C MET A 59 12.52 -4.89 -0.27
N ASP A 60 13.10 -5.96 0.27
CA ASP A 60 12.35 -7.19 0.59
C ASP A 60 11.23 -6.94 1.60
N LYS A 61 11.45 -6.03 2.56
CA LYS A 61 10.42 -5.64 3.52
C LYS A 61 9.35 -4.78 2.86
N ALA A 62 9.77 -3.85 2.00
CA ALA A 62 8.86 -3.01 1.25
C ALA A 62 7.95 -3.83 0.31
N PHE A 63 8.49 -4.85 -0.37
CA PHE A 63 7.71 -5.75 -1.22
C PHE A 63 6.71 -6.61 -0.44
N ARG A 64 7.11 -7.15 0.72
CA ARG A 64 6.16 -7.89 1.58
C ARG A 64 4.99 -7.02 2.04
N TRP A 65 5.28 -5.78 2.45
CA TRP A 65 4.24 -4.85 2.88
C TRP A 65 3.37 -4.41 1.71
N LEU A 66 3.95 -4.19 0.54
CA LEU A 66 3.19 -3.92 -0.68
C LEU A 66 2.21 -5.04 -1.00
N GLY A 67 2.65 -6.30 -0.98
CA GLY A 67 1.78 -7.45 -1.22
C GLY A 67 0.62 -7.52 -0.23
N PHE A 68 0.88 -7.24 1.06
CA PHE A 68 -0.17 -7.16 2.08
C PHE A 68 -1.19 -6.06 1.77
N VAL A 69 -0.72 -4.83 1.51
CA VAL A 69 -1.61 -3.70 1.18
C VAL A 69 -2.42 -4.00 -0.07
N GLN A 70 -1.81 -4.55 -1.13
CA GLN A 70 -2.51 -4.92 -2.36
C GLN A 70 -3.57 -6.01 -2.13
N ALA A 71 -3.28 -7.00 -1.29
CA ALA A 71 -4.28 -8.02 -0.91
C ALA A 71 -5.47 -7.38 -0.16
N CYS A 72 -5.21 -6.48 0.78
CA CYS A 72 -6.28 -5.75 1.48
C CYS A 72 -7.11 -4.88 0.53
N LEU A 73 -6.46 -4.15 -0.38
CA LEU A 73 -7.17 -3.33 -1.38
C LEU A 73 -8.05 -4.20 -2.29
N TRP A 74 -7.58 -5.39 -2.67
CA TRP A 74 -8.38 -6.33 -3.48
C TRP A 74 -9.59 -6.88 -2.71
N VAL A 75 -9.37 -7.43 -1.51
CA VAL A 75 -10.43 -8.04 -0.68
C VAL A 75 -11.49 -7.01 -0.27
N HIS A 76 -11.11 -5.75 -0.11
CA HIS A 76 -12.03 -4.65 0.22
C HIS A 76 -12.57 -3.89 -1.00
N THR A 77 -12.54 -4.53 -2.17
CA THR A 77 -13.14 -4.08 -3.45
C THR A 77 -12.66 -2.71 -3.91
N VAL A 78 -11.43 -2.34 -3.55
CA VAL A 78 -10.81 -1.07 -3.94
C VAL A 78 -10.21 -1.14 -5.33
N HIS A 79 -9.50 -2.24 -5.62
CA HIS A 79 -8.88 -2.48 -6.91
C HIS A 79 -9.14 -3.92 -7.36
N THR A 80 -9.21 -4.10 -8.68
CA THR A 80 -9.17 -5.42 -9.32
C THR A 80 -7.74 -5.98 -9.34
N LEU A 81 -7.58 -7.29 -9.53
CA LEU A 81 -6.25 -7.88 -9.70
C LEU A 81 -5.52 -7.31 -10.93
N ASP A 82 -6.24 -7.01 -12.01
CA ASP A 82 -5.67 -6.44 -13.23
C ASP A 82 -5.09 -5.04 -12.98
N GLU A 83 -5.80 -4.18 -12.25
CA GLU A 83 -5.28 -2.87 -11.82
C GLU A 83 -4.04 -3.01 -10.94
N LEU A 84 -4.04 -3.95 -9.99
CA LEU A 84 -2.89 -4.17 -9.11
C LEU A 84 -1.66 -4.70 -9.86
N MET A 85 -1.87 -5.57 -10.85
CA MET A 85 -0.80 -6.03 -11.74
C MET A 85 -0.26 -4.90 -12.60
N ASP A 86 -1.12 -4.03 -13.14
CA ASP A 86 -0.71 -2.86 -13.91
C ASP A 86 0.08 -1.85 -13.06
N HIS A 87 -0.36 -1.59 -11.82
CA HIS A 87 0.38 -0.74 -10.89
C HIS A 87 1.83 -1.23 -10.70
N ASN A 88 2.04 -2.54 -10.69
CA ASN A 88 3.35 -3.18 -10.51
C ASN A 88 4.19 -3.25 -11.81
N ARG A 89 3.57 -3.07 -12.98
CA ARG A 89 4.24 -3.19 -14.28
C ARG A 89 5.23 -2.03 -14.50
N PRO A 90 6.49 -2.31 -14.86
CA PRO A 90 7.46 -1.25 -15.15
C PRO A 90 6.97 -0.40 -16.32
N ARG A 91 7.12 0.93 -16.19
CA ARG A 91 6.92 1.86 -17.31
C ARG A 91 8.27 2.12 -17.98
N GLU A 92 8.24 2.54 -19.23
CA GLU A 92 9.47 2.93 -19.94
C GLU A 92 10.19 4.04 -19.15
N GLY A 93 11.41 3.75 -18.69
CA GLY A 93 12.24 4.67 -17.90
C GLY A 93 12.27 4.47 -16.38
N ASP A 94 11.62 3.43 -15.84
CA ASP A 94 11.65 3.05 -14.40
C ASP A 94 12.89 2.27 -13.93
#